data_AF-A0A254RNM5-F1
#
_entry.id   AF-A0A254RNM5-F1
#
_cell.length_a   1.000
_cell.length_b   1.000
_cell.length_c   1.000
_cell.angle_alpha   90.00
_cell.angle_beta   90.00
_cell.angle_gamma   90.00
#
_symmetry.space_group_name_H-M   'P 1'
#
loop_
_entity.id
_entity.type
_entity.pdbx_description
1 polymer ?
#
loop_
_entity_poly.entity_id
_entity_poly.type
_entity_poly.pdbx_seq_one_letter_code
_entity_poly.pdbx_strand_id
1 'polypeptide(L)'
;MEEKNMLHKLLKLWFRQKSGEGLEAKLGYRFKDPELLAHALVHRSYLSGRDLPYESNNERLEFLGDSVLNMLTTEFLYKMYPDDPEGDLSKRKSAIVSGHACAQSSKEWSLSEYVKLGKAEAKMGGRGKESILADAYEAVLGAVYLDGGLEEVRAILNRFHFPRVKEIIVAEDFVNFKSELLEYTQGGALRVSPEYEIVGEEGPEHQKEFTAEVRVNGKVYGRGVGPNKKKAEQEAARVALAALKAEDAERAKNAPEVAEPEKPVKPKRYFRP
;
A
#
# COMPACT_ATOMS: atom_id res chain seq x y z
N MET A 1 3.36 37.43 -26.18
CA MET A 1 3.92 36.15 -26.70
C MET A 1 5.39 35.96 -26.30
N GLU A 2 6.19 37.03 -26.23
CA GLU A 2 7.61 36.98 -25.85
C GLU A 2 7.86 36.72 -24.35
N GLU A 3 7.07 37.28 -23.42
CA GLU A 3 7.25 37.06 -21.96
C GLU A 3 6.93 35.62 -21.52
N LYS A 4 5.85 35.02 -22.06
CA LYS A 4 5.52 33.57 -21.87
C LYS A 4 6.72 32.68 -22.22
N ASN A 5 7.47 33.07 -23.25
CA ASN A 5 8.63 32.35 -23.78
C ASN A 5 9.89 32.57 -22.92
N MET A 6 10.03 33.75 -22.29
CA MET A 6 11.16 34.08 -21.43
C MET A 6 11.07 33.37 -20.07
N LEU A 7 9.87 33.26 -19.46
CA LEU A 7 9.72 32.50 -18.22
C LEU A 7 9.84 30.99 -18.44
N HIS A 8 9.32 30.46 -19.55
CA HIS A 8 9.59 29.07 -19.96
C HIS A 8 11.09 28.82 -20.08
N LYS A 9 11.83 29.72 -20.73
CA LYS A 9 13.30 29.64 -20.82
C LYS A 9 13.98 29.74 -19.45
N LEU A 10 13.53 30.63 -18.56
CA LEU A 10 14.10 30.80 -17.22
C LEU A 10 13.83 29.61 -16.31
N LEU A 11 12.62 29.07 -16.32
CA LEU A 11 12.28 27.84 -15.60
C LEU A 11 13.09 26.68 -16.18
N LYS A 12 13.12 26.52 -17.50
CA LYS A 12 13.90 25.48 -18.18
C LYS A 12 15.40 25.54 -17.84
N LEU A 13 16.01 26.74 -17.86
CA LEU A 13 17.41 26.94 -17.46
C LEU A 13 17.62 26.65 -15.97
N TRP A 14 16.74 27.15 -15.10
CA TRP A 14 16.83 26.95 -13.66
C TRP A 14 16.70 25.48 -13.28
N PHE A 15 15.73 24.77 -13.86
CA PHE A 15 15.53 23.35 -13.64
C PHE A 15 16.69 22.57 -14.20
N ARG A 16 17.12 22.79 -15.45
CA ARG A 16 18.26 22.06 -16.04
C ARG A 16 19.57 22.23 -15.24
N GLN A 17 19.77 23.36 -14.57
CA GLN A 17 20.94 23.61 -13.73
C GLN A 17 20.82 23.02 -12.31
N LYS A 18 19.60 22.79 -11.80
CA LYS A 18 19.34 22.22 -10.47
C LYS A 18 18.88 20.75 -10.47
N SER A 19 18.44 20.22 -11.61
CA SER A 19 17.82 18.91 -11.74
C SER A 19 18.81 17.82 -12.13
N GLY A 20 19.76 18.11 -13.02
CA GLY A 20 20.64 17.10 -13.64
C GLY A 20 21.43 16.26 -12.62
N GLU A 21 22.19 16.90 -11.73
CA GLU A 21 22.87 16.23 -10.61
C GLU A 21 22.03 16.21 -9.32
N GLY A 22 20.81 16.75 -9.38
CA GLY A 22 19.90 16.90 -8.23
C GLY A 22 18.73 15.94 -8.30
N LEU A 23 17.55 16.47 -8.61
CA LEU A 23 16.30 15.71 -8.57
C LEU A 23 16.25 14.57 -9.61
N GLU A 24 16.72 14.77 -10.84
CA GLU A 24 16.72 13.72 -11.88
C GLU A 24 17.63 12.54 -11.47
N ALA A 25 18.77 12.83 -10.86
CA ALA A 25 19.66 11.82 -10.30
C ALA A 25 19.01 11.06 -9.13
N LYS A 26 18.32 11.76 -8.23
CA LYS A 26 17.55 11.13 -7.14
C LYS A 26 16.42 10.25 -7.66
N LEU A 27 15.71 10.69 -8.69
CA LEU A 27 14.67 9.90 -9.36
C LEU A 27 15.26 8.69 -10.10
N GLY A 28 16.49 8.79 -10.58
CA GLY A 28 17.06 7.83 -11.53
C GLY A 28 16.45 7.96 -12.93
N TYR A 29 15.85 9.10 -13.24
CA TYR A 29 15.17 9.38 -14.51
C TYR A 29 15.61 10.73 -15.05
N ARG A 30 15.98 10.78 -16.34
CA ARG A 30 16.39 12.01 -17.03
C ARG A 30 15.32 12.40 -18.03
N PHE A 31 14.75 13.60 -17.85
CA PHE A 31 13.67 14.08 -18.70
C PHE A 31 14.16 14.42 -20.11
N LYS A 32 13.42 13.96 -21.12
CA LYS A 32 13.59 14.37 -22.53
C LYS A 32 13.04 15.77 -22.71
N ASP A 33 11.90 16.07 -22.08
CA ASP A 33 11.35 17.41 -21.94
C ASP A 33 11.45 17.94 -20.49
N PRO A 34 12.48 18.75 -20.17
CA PRO A 34 12.62 19.37 -18.87
C PRO A 34 11.47 20.30 -18.46
N GLU A 35 10.61 20.73 -19.39
CA GLU A 35 9.47 21.58 -19.06
C GLU A 35 8.40 20.83 -18.26
N LEU A 36 8.25 19.51 -18.48
CA LEU A 36 7.34 18.67 -17.70
C LEU A 36 7.73 18.64 -16.22
N LEU A 37 9.01 18.44 -15.93
CA LEU A 37 9.52 18.51 -14.56
C LEU A 37 9.37 19.91 -13.97
N ALA A 38 9.57 20.95 -14.79
CA ALA A 38 9.41 22.33 -14.35
C ALA A 38 7.98 22.61 -13.90
N HIS A 39 6.98 22.21 -14.69
CA HIS A 39 5.56 22.39 -14.36
C HIS A 39 5.16 21.58 -13.13
N ALA A 40 5.65 20.35 -12.98
CA ALA A 40 5.38 19.50 -11.81
C ALA A 40 5.81 20.14 -10.48
N LEU A 41 6.79 21.05 -10.52
CA LEU A 41 7.40 21.66 -9.34
C LEU A 41 6.90 23.09 -9.09
N VAL A 42 5.87 23.55 -9.82
CA VAL A 42 5.27 24.88 -9.64
C VAL A 42 3.88 24.74 -9.04
N HIS A 43 3.76 25.08 -7.76
CA HIS A 43 2.46 25.16 -7.09
C HIS A 43 1.67 26.38 -7.59
N ARG A 44 0.34 26.28 -7.65
CA ARG A 44 -0.57 27.36 -8.07
C ARG A 44 -0.30 28.73 -7.43
N SER A 45 0.13 28.77 -6.16
CA SER A 45 0.41 30.05 -5.47
C SER A 45 1.61 30.80 -6.06
N TYR A 46 2.49 30.13 -6.80
CA TYR A 46 3.60 30.78 -7.50
C TYR A 46 3.11 31.69 -8.63
N LEU A 47 1.96 31.37 -9.23
CA LEU A 47 1.35 32.14 -10.33
C LEU A 47 0.70 33.43 -9.81
N SER A 48 0.34 33.49 -8.52
CA SER A 48 -0.30 34.67 -7.94
C SER A 48 0.52 35.94 -8.14
N GLY A 49 -0.10 36.94 -8.78
CA GLY A 49 0.55 38.22 -9.09
C GLY A 49 1.53 38.17 -10.26
N ARG A 50 1.50 37.12 -11.09
CA ARG A 50 2.28 37.00 -12.33
C ARG A 50 1.34 36.84 -13.51
N ASP A 51 1.74 37.37 -14.67
CA ASP A 51 1.04 37.12 -15.93
C ASP A 51 1.46 35.75 -16.49
N LEU A 52 1.02 34.69 -15.80
CA LEU A 52 1.23 33.31 -16.20
C LEU A 52 -0.09 32.61 -16.36
N PRO A 53 -0.19 31.75 -17.38
CA PRO A 53 -1.43 31.07 -17.62
C PRO A 53 -1.60 29.95 -16.58
N TYR A 54 -2.85 29.59 -16.30
CA TYR A 54 -3.18 28.64 -15.25
C TYR A 54 -2.48 27.29 -15.44
N GLU A 55 -2.33 26.84 -16.69
CA GLU A 55 -1.66 25.58 -17.03
C GLU A 55 -0.15 25.53 -16.70
N SER A 56 0.46 26.62 -16.24
CA SER A 56 1.87 26.65 -15.81
C SER A 56 2.08 26.17 -14.37
N ASN A 57 1.09 25.49 -13.77
CA ASN A 57 1.16 24.92 -12.44
C ASN A 57 0.97 23.40 -12.45
N ASN A 58 1.23 22.76 -11.33
CA ASN A 58 1.28 21.31 -11.18
C ASN A 58 -0.08 20.58 -11.12
N GLU A 59 -1.21 21.27 -10.89
CA GLU A 59 -2.52 20.65 -10.62
C GLU A 59 -2.99 19.68 -11.72
N ARG A 60 -2.66 19.94 -13.00
CA ARG A 60 -3.00 19.02 -14.11
C ARG A 60 -2.12 17.76 -14.14
N LEU A 61 -0.85 17.91 -13.78
CA LEU A 61 0.10 16.80 -13.70
C LEU A 61 -0.17 15.96 -12.45
N GLU A 62 -0.52 16.60 -11.33
CA GLU A 62 -0.99 15.97 -10.10
C GLU A 62 -2.19 15.06 -10.40
N PHE A 63 -3.24 15.61 -11.01
CA PHE A 63 -4.44 14.84 -11.40
C PHE A 63 -4.10 13.59 -12.22
N LEU A 64 -3.19 13.70 -13.19
CA LEU A 64 -2.74 12.57 -14.00
C LEU A 64 -1.89 11.59 -13.17
N GLY A 65 -0.97 12.11 -12.38
CA GLY A 65 -0.05 11.37 -11.54
C GLY A 65 -0.73 10.54 -10.47
N ASP A 66 -1.77 11.08 -9.82
CA ASP A 66 -2.63 10.37 -8.87
C ASP A 66 -3.24 9.11 -9.53
N SER A 67 -3.80 9.26 -10.74
CA SER A 67 -4.37 8.13 -11.48
C SER A 67 -3.32 7.06 -11.81
N VAL A 68 -2.12 7.48 -12.23
CA VAL A 68 -1.01 6.57 -12.54
C VAL A 68 -0.53 5.84 -11.28
N LEU A 69 -0.35 6.57 -10.17
CA LEU A 69 0.03 6.01 -8.87
C LEU A 69 -1.00 4.99 -8.38
N ASN A 70 -2.29 5.34 -8.45
CA ASN A 70 -3.39 4.46 -8.07
C ASN A 70 -3.41 3.17 -8.88
N MET A 71 -3.25 3.26 -10.20
CA MET A 71 -3.24 2.10 -11.08
C MET A 71 -2.05 1.18 -10.79
N LEU A 72 -0.82 1.74 -10.74
CA LEU A 72 0.38 0.95 -10.47
C LEU A 72 0.39 0.34 -9.06
N THR A 73 -0.17 1.06 -8.08
CA THR A 73 -0.37 0.53 -6.72
C THR A 73 -1.36 -0.64 -6.73
N THR A 74 -2.47 -0.51 -7.46
CA THR A 74 -3.46 -1.58 -7.59
C THR A 74 -2.83 -2.81 -8.24
N GLU A 75 -2.06 -2.62 -9.30
CA GLU A 75 -1.34 -3.71 -9.98
C GLU A 75 -0.29 -4.37 -9.07
N PHE A 76 0.47 -3.56 -8.32
CA PHE A 76 1.44 -4.05 -7.33
C PHE A 76 0.76 -4.92 -6.27
N LEU A 77 -0.33 -4.43 -5.67
CA LEU A 77 -1.07 -5.15 -4.64
C LEU A 77 -1.69 -6.44 -5.16
N TYR A 78 -2.29 -6.42 -6.35
CA TYR A 78 -2.86 -7.60 -6.99
C TYR A 78 -1.81 -8.71 -7.21
N LYS A 79 -0.59 -8.33 -7.62
CA LYS A 79 0.50 -9.28 -7.83
C LYS A 79 1.15 -9.77 -6.54
N MET A 80 1.24 -8.89 -5.53
CA MET A 80 1.96 -9.19 -4.29
C MET A 80 1.11 -9.95 -3.28
N TYR A 81 -0.20 -9.73 -3.28
CA TYR A 81 -1.15 -10.32 -2.34
C TYR A 81 -2.29 -11.02 -3.10
N PRO A 82 -2.00 -12.09 -3.86
CA PRO A 82 -3.00 -12.75 -4.72
C PRO A 82 -4.15 -13.40 -3.93
N ASP A 83 -3.93 -13.70 -2.65
CA ASP A 83 -4.91 -14.35 -1.78
C ASP A 83 -5.70 -13.35 -0.91
N ASP A 84 -5.32 -12.06 -0.89
CA ASP A 84 -6.03 -11.04 -0.12
C ASP A 84 -7.37 -10.67 -0.79
N PRO A 85 -8.48 -10.55 -0.04
CA PRO A 85 -9.75 -10.12 -0.61
C PRO A 85 -9.73 -8.64 -1.01
N GLU A 86 -10.60 -8.25 -1.96
CA GLU A 86 -10.70 -6.89 -2.51
C GLU A 86 -10.74 -5.81 -1.41
N GLY A 87 -11.53 -6.02 -0.36
CA GLY A 87 -11.66 -5.05 0.72
C GLY A 87 -10.37 -4.78 1.49
N ASP A 88 -9.47 -5.77 1.59
CA ASP A 88 -8.17 -5.61 2.25
C ASP A 88 -7.15 -4.97 1.30
N LEU A 89 -7.17 -5.36 0.03
CA LEU A 89 -6.41 -4.68 -1.04
C LEU A 89 -6.78 -3.19 -1.13
N SER A 90 -8.06 -2.85 -1.04
CA SER A 90 -8.57 -1.48 -1.09
C SER A 90 -8.10 -0.63 0.10
N LYS A 91 -8.07 -1.20 1.31
CA LYS A 91 -7.53 -0.52 2.51
C LYS A 91 -6.02 -0.31 2.39
N ARG A 92 -5.27 -1.34 1.98
CA ARG A 92 -3.82 -1.21 1.74
C ARG A 92 -3.57 -0.11 0.72
N LYS A 93 -4.26 -0.16 -0.44
CA LYS A 93 -4.17 0.84 -1.51
C LYS A 93 -4.37 2.24 -0.96
N SER A 94 -5.44 2.47 -0.19
CA SER A 94 -5.76 3.78 0.39
C SER A 94 -4.64 4.30 1.30
N ALA A 95 -3.99 3.44 2.07
CA ALA A 95 -2.81 3.81 2.86
C ALA A 95 -1.59 4.13 1.97
N ILE A 96 -1.32 3.29 0.97
CA ILE A 96 -0.19 3.43 0.02
C ILE A 96 -0.24 4.77 -0.73
N VAL A 97 -1.43 5.16 -1.21
CA VAL A 97 -1.62 6.35 -2.07
C VAL A 97 -2.08 7.57 -1.27
N SER A 98 -2.07 7.49 0.06
CA SER A 98 -2.48 8.62 0.89
C SER A 98 -1.54 9.82 0.72
N GLY A 99 -2.07 11.03 0.86
CA GLY A 99 -1.25 12.24 0.83
C GLY A 99 -0.11 12.22 1.87
N HIS A 100 -0.33 11.57 3.02
CA HIS A 100 0.73 11.35 4.00
C HIS A 100 1.86 10.47 3.44
N ALA A 101 1.53 9.32 2.84
CA ALA A 101 2.51 8.43 2.23
C ALA A 101 3.26 9.12 1.07
N CYS A 102 2.55 9.82 0.18
CA CYS A 102 3.15 10.63 -0.89
C CYS A 102 4.10 11.70 -0.33
N ALA A 103 3.68 12.43 0.72
CA ALA A 103 4.52 13.41 1.39
C ALA A 103 5.77 12.78 2.04
N GLN A 104 5.67 11.59 2.64
CA GLN A 104 6.85 10.88 3.16
C GLN A 104 7.80 10.48 2.03
N SER A 105 7.29 9.89 0.95
CA SER A 105 8.07 9.52 -0.24
C SER A 105 8.77 10.73 -0.85
N SER A 106 8.12 11.89 -0.87
CA SER A 106 8.68 13.15 -1.38
C SER A 106 9.99 13.58 -0.68
N LYS A 107 10.18 13.18 0.58
CA LYS A 107 11.35 13.57 1.40
C LYS A 107 12.64 12.95 0.88
N GLU A 108 12.60 11.75 0.32
CA GLU A 108 13.78 11.10 -0.27
C GLU A 108 14.32 11.87 -1.47
N TRP A 109 13.43 12.56 -2.18
CA TRP A 109 13.80 13.43 -3.28
C TRP A 109 14.13 14.86 -2.82
N SER A 110 13.91 15.15 -1.54
CA SER A 110 14.01 16.49 -0.96
C SER A 110 13.13 17.50 -1.72
N LEU A 111 11.92 17.08 -2.11
CA LEU A 111 11.05 17.85 -3.01
C LEU A 111 10.76 19.28 -2.51
N SER A 112 10.71 19.48 -1.20
CA SER A 112 10.53 20.79 -0.55
C SER A 112 11.53 21.88 -1.01
N GLU A 113 12.73 21.47 -1.43
CA GLU A 113 13.79 22.35 -1.92
C GLU A 113 13.56 22.81 -3.37
N TYR A 114 12.84 21.99 -4.15
CA TYR A 114 12.61 22.22 -5.58
C TYR A 114 11.29 22.93 -5.84
N VAL A 115 10.25 22.67 -5.04
CA VAL A 115 8.93 23.26 -5.23
C VAL A 115 8.97 24.79 -5.15
N LYS A 116 8.35 25.42 -6.15
CA LYS A 116 8.16 26.86 -6.28
C LYS A 116 6.82 27.26 -5.69
N LEU A 117 6.88 28.18 -4.72
CA LEU A 117 5.72 28.73 -4.02
C LEU A 117 5.67 30.24 -4.18
N GLY A 118 4.47 30.80 -4.12
CA GLY A 118 4.28 32.24 -3.92
C GLY A 118 4.87 32.69 -2.59
N LYS A 119 5.29 33.97 -2.51
CA LYS A 119 5.94 34.52 -1.31
C LYS A 119 5.08 34.38 -0.05
N ALA A 120 3.77 34.58 -0.17
CA ALA A 120 2.83 34.44 0.94
C ALA A 120 2.75 32.98 1.43
N GLU A 121 2.56 32.03 0.50
CA GLU A 121 2.49 30.60 0.83
C GLU A 121 3.78 30.09 1.48
N ALA A 122 4.93 30.51 0.96
CA ALA A 122 6.23 30.16 1.54
C ALA A 122 6.38 30.70 2.99
N LYS A 123 5.94 31.92 3.26
CA LYS A 123 5.97 32.52 4.62
C LYS A 123 5.06 31.79 5.60
N MET A 124 3.97 31.20 5.14
CA MET A 124 3.05 30.40 5.96
C MET A 124 3.52 28.94 6.14
N GLY A 125 4.79 28.64 5.86
CA GLY A 125 5.34 27.30 6.02
C GLY A 125 4.98 26.32 4.90
N GLY A 126 4.46 26.80 3.76
CA GLY A 126 4.01 25.94 2.65
C GLY A 126 5.04 24.93 2.15
N ARG A 127 6.35 25.21 2.29
CA ARG A 127 7.43 24.28 1.89
C ARG A 127 7.41 22.95 2.64
N GLY A 128 6.86 22.92 3.85
CA GLY A 128 6.77 21.73 4.69
C GLY A 128 5.36 21.15 4.80
N LYS A 129 4.35 21.73 4.14
CA LYS A 129 2.99 21.21 4.19
C LYS A 129 2.90 19.88 3.44
N GLU A 130 2.36 18.86 4.10
CA GLU A 130 2.23 17.52 3.50
C GLU A 130 1.41 17.55 2.21
N SER A 131 0.32 18.32 2.17
CA SER A 131 -0.51 18.45 0.95
C SER A 131 0.31 18.94 -0.24
N ILE A 132 1.05 20.03 -0.11
CA ILE A 132 1.87 20.60 -1.19
C ILE A 132 2.94 19.62 -1.66
N LEU A 133 3.51 18.84 -0.74
CA LEU A 133 4.54 17.86 -1.06
C LEU A 133 3.95 16.61 -1.74
N ALA A 134 2.76 16.19 -1.33
CA ALA A 134 2.00 15.12 -1.96
C ALA A 134 1.62 15.50 -3.40
N ASP A 135 1.02 16.68 -3.58
CA ASP A 135 0.61 17.19 -4.89
C ASP A 135 1.81 17.29 -5.85
N ALA A 136 2.96 17.77 -5.36
CA ALA A 136 4.19 17.84 -6.13
C ALA A 136 4.77 16.45 -6.45
N TYR A 137 4.66 15.49 -5.52
CA TYR A 137 5.09 14.11 -5.72
C TYR A 137 4.29 13.47 -6.85
N GLU A 138 2.96 13.54 -6.79
CA GLU A 138 2.07 13.03 -7.83
C GLU A 138 2.31 13.74 -9.16
N ALA A 139 2.46 15.06 -9.16
CA ALA A 139 2.78 15.80 -10.38
C ALA A 139 4.10 15.37 -11.04
N VAL A 140 5.12 15.02 -10.25
CA VAL A 140 6.37 14.48 -10.78
C VAL A 140 6.14 13.11 -11.42
N LEU A 141 5.33 12.23 -10.80
CA LEU A 141 4.96 10.95 -11.42
C LEU A 141 4.19 11.15 -12.73
N GLY A 142 3.26 12.11 -12.77
CA GLY A 142 2.53 12.49 -13.98
C GLY A 142 3.45 13.02 -15.08
N ALA A 143 4.46 13.81 -14.71
CA ALA A 143 5.47 14.31 -15.65
C ALA A 143 6.34 13.17 -16.21
N VAL A 144 6.81 12.24 -15.37
CA VAL A 144 7.58 11.06 -15.82
C VAL A 144 6.71 10.19 -16.74
N TYR A 145 5.44 9.99 -16.40
CA TYR A 145 4.52 9.23 -17.24
C TYR A 145 4.40 9.81 -18.65
N LEU A 146 4.25 11.14 -18.78
CA LEU A 146 4.14 11.79 -20.10
C LEU A 146 5.45 11.74 -20.90
N ASP A 147 6.60 11.79 -20.23
CA ASP A 147 7.92 11.85 -20.89
C ASP A 147 8.50 10.47 -21.22
N GLY A 148 8.33 9.51 -20.31
CA GLY A 148 8.98 8.21 -20.29
C GLY A 148 8.02 7.02 -20.41
N GLY A 149 6.73 7.23 -20.15
CA GLY A 149 5.72 6.17 -20.14
C GLY A 149 5.61 5.44 -18.80
N LEU A 150 4.76 4.42 -18.78
CA LEU A 150 4.35 3.74 -17.54
C LEU A 150 5.48 2.98 -16.85
N GLU A 151 6.39 2.37 -17.61
CA GLU A 151 7.45 1.52 -17.05
C GLU A 151 8.49 2.32 -16.28
N GLU A 152 8.76 3.56 -16.67
CA GLU A 152 9.65 4.47 -15.93
C GLU A 152 9.06 4.84 -14.57
N VAL A 153 7.75 5.14 -14.55
CA VAL A 153 7.04 5.40 -13.28
C VAL A 153 7.05 4.15 -12.40
N ARG A 154 6.80 2.97 -12.97
CA ARG A 154 6.85 1.69 -12.26
C ARG A 154 8.23 1.46 -11.62
N ALA A 155 9.30 1.73 -12.34
CA ALA A 155 10.66 1.60 -11.82
C ALA A 155 10.91 2.53 -10.63
N ILE A 156 10.46 3.78 -10.70
CA ILE A 156 10.55 4.76 -9.61
C ILE A 156 9.75 4.30 -8.38
N LEU A 157 8.49 3.88 -8.57
CA LEU A 157 7.63 3.44 -7.45
C LEU A 157 8.19 2.18 -6.76
N ASN A 158 8.71 1.21 -7.52
CA ASN A 158 9.36 0.02 -6.97
C ASN A 158 10.61 0.35 -6.14
N ARG A 159 11.35 1.39 -6.53
CA ARG A 159 12.58 1.79 -5.87
C ARG A 159 12.33 2.60 -4.59
N PHE A 160 11.33 3.48 -4.60
CA PHE A 160 11.20 4.51 -3.56
C PHE A 160 9.87 4.48 -2.79
N HIS A 161 8.76 4.15 -3.47
CA HIS A 161 7.43 4.24 -2.86
C HIS A 161 7.05 2.95 -2.14
N PHE A 162 7.03 1.83 -2.86
CA PHE A 162 6.57 0.55 -2.31
C PHE A 162 7.43 -0.02 -1.17
N PRO A 163 8.76 0.14 -1.13
CA PRO A 163 9.56 -0.32 0.01
C PRO A 163 9.13 0.31 1.34
N ARG A 164 8.87 1.62 1.36
CA ARG A 164 8.42 2.33 2.58
C ARG A 164 7.01 1.93 2.97
N VAL A 165 6.18 1.65 1.98
CA VAL A 165 4.80 1.29 2.26
C VAL A 165 4.70 -0.12 2.84
N LYS A 166 5.66 -1.01 2.58
CA LYS A 166 5.80 -2.25 3.37
C LYS A 166 6.03 -1.96 4.85
N GLU A 167 6.82 -0.95 5.19
CA GLU A 167 7.02 -0.53 6.58
C GLU A 167 5.75 0.06 7.20
N ILE A 168 4.99 0.87 6.44
CA ILE A 168 3.70 1.44 6.87
C ILE A 168 2.66 0.33 7.06
N ILE A 169 2.54 -0.61 6.12
CA ILE A 169 1.60 -1.74 6.19
C ILE A 169 1.93 -2.69 7.33
N VAL A 170 3.22 -2.92 7.61
CA VAL A 170 3.66 -3.74 8.74
C VAL A 170 3.43 -3.01 10.06
N ALA A 171 3.63 -1.69 10.10
CA ALA A 171 3.36 -0.86 11.28
C ALA A 171 1.85 -0.69 11.56
N GLU A 172 0.99 -0.75 10.53
CA GLU A 172 -0.47 -0.55 10.62
C GLU A 172 -1.30 -1.83 10.64
N ASP A 173 -0.69 -3.00 10.92
CA ASP A 173 -1.45 -4.03 11.63
C ASP A 173 -2.58 -4.60 10.71
N PHE A 174 -2.19 -4.82 9.43
CA PHE A 174 -2.99 -5.28 8.28
C PHE A 174 -2.99 -6.82 8.08
N VAL A 175 -2.69 -7.60 9.11
CA VAL A 175 -2.90 -9.06 9.03
C VAL A 175 -4.33 -9.34 9.46
N ASN A 176 -5.13 -9.94 8.56
CA ASN A 176 -6.54 -10.23 8.82
C ASN A 176 -6.69 -11.69 9.28
N PHE A 177 -6.20 -11.97 10.48
CA PHE A 177 -6.31 -13.28 11.12
C PHE A 177 -7.76 -13.73 11.28
N LYS A 178 -8.74 -12.81 11.32
CA LYS A 178 -10.17 -13.20 11.32
C LYS A 178 -10.57 -13.87 10.00
N SER A 179 -10.14 -13.33 8.86
CA SER A 179 -10.38 -13.95 7.55
C SER A 179 -9.62 -15.28 7.42
N GLU A 180 -8.34 -15.30 7.78
CA GLU A 180 -7.54 -16.54 7.73
C GLU A 180 -8.13 -17.65 8.62
N LEU A 181 -8.60 -17.29 9.83
CA LEU A 181 -9.26 -18.24 10.73
C LEU A 181 -10.57 -18.75 10.14
N LEU A 182 -11.40 -17.87 9.56
CA LEU A 182 -12.66 -18.26 8.92
C LEU A 182 -12.42 -19.26 7.79
N GLU A 183 -11.48 -18.97 6.90
CA GLU A 183 -11.13 -19.86 5.79
C GLU A 183 -10.58 -21.19 6.31
N TYR A 184 -9.74 -21.17 7.33
CA TYR A 184 -9.21 -22.39 7.95
C TYR A 184 -10.32 -23.27 8.54
N THR A 185 -11.23 -22.69 9.33
CA THR A 185 -12.27 -23.46 10.02
C THR A 185 -13.41 -23.89 9.10
N GLN A 186 -13.69 -23.14 8.02
CA GLN A 186 -14.70 -23.52 7.03
C GLN A 186 -14.14 -24.47 5.96
N GLY A 187 -12.90 -24.27 5.51
CA GLY A 187 -12.24 -25.08 4.49
C GLY A 187 -11.67 -26.41 5.01
N GLY A 188 -11.37 -26.49 6.31
CA GLY A 188 -10.87 -27.70 6.97
C GLY A 188 -11.95 -28.74 7.32
N ALA A 189 -11.56 -29.75 8.09
CA ALA A 189 -12.47 -30.81 8.55
C ALA A 189 -13.60 -30.31 9.47
N LEU A 190 -13.43 -29.11 10.05
CA LEU A 190 -14.33 -28.56 11.07
C LEU A 190 -15.64 -28.02 10.47
N ARG A 191 -15.61 -27.42 9.26
CA ARG A 191 -16.77 -26.84 8.55
C ARG A 191 -17.65 -25.94 9.43
N VAL A 192 -17.04 -25.12 10.27
CA VAL A 192 -17.72 -24.20 11.18
C VAL A 192 -17.18 -22.78 11.04
N SER A 193 -18.01 -21.79 11.37
CA SER A 193 -17.59 -20.41 11.49
C SER A 193 -17.08 -20.12 12.90
N PRO A 194 -15.99 -19.35 13.06
CA PRO A 194 -15.51 -18.91 14.37
C PRO A 194 -16.44 -17.84 14.95
N GLU A 195 -16.73 -17.93 16.24
CA GLU A 195 -17.57 -16.99 17.00
C GLU A 195 -16.68 -16.13 17.90
N TYR A 196 -16.89 -14.81 17.90
CA TYR A 196 -16.12 -13.86 18.70
C TYR A 196 -16.98 -13.27 19.82
N GLU A 197 -16.40 -13.13 21.00
CA GLU A 197 -17.04 -12.52 22.17
C GLU A 197 -16.06 -11.58 22.88
N ILE A 198 -16.50 -10.36 23.22
CA ILE A 198 -15.73 -9.46 24.09
C ILE A 198 -16.03 -9.84 25.53
N VAL A 199 -15.03 -10.40 26.21
CA VAL A 199 -15.15 -10.95 27.58
C VAL A 199 -14.62 -10.00 28.65
N GLY A 200 -13.96 -8.90 28.26
CA GLY A 200 -13.42 -7.92 29.20
C GLY A 200 -13.22 -6.55 28.57
N GLU A 201 -13.46 -5.51 29.36
CA GLU A 201 -13.14 -4.12 29.03
C GLU A 201 -12.56 -3.45 30.29
N GLU A 202 -11.29 -3.08 30.26
CA GLU A 202 -10.57 -2.53 31.42
C GLU A 202 -9.85 -1.22 31.04
N GLY A 203 -9.46 -0.44 32.05
CA GLY A 203 -8.75 0.82 31.86
C GLY A 203 -9.65 2.06 31.73
N PRO A 204 -9.05 3.27 31.81
CA PRO A 204 -9.78 4.53 31.72
C PRO A 204 -10.30 4.75 30.30
N GLU A 205 -11.35 5.58 30.15
CA GLU A 205 -12.07 5.76 28.88
C GLU A 205 -11.17 6.17 27.69
N HIS A 206 -10.07 6.89 27.98
CA HIS A 206 -9.08 7.34 27.00
C HIS A 206 -7.94 6.33 26.73
N GLN A 207 -7.88 5.21 27.47
CA GLN A 207 -6.91 4.11 27.31
C GLN A 207 -7.58 2.77 27.68
N LYS A 208 -8.69 2.48 27.03
CA LYS A 208 -9.46 1.26 27.29
C LYS A 208 -8.83 0.06 26.57
N GLU A 209 -8.64 -1.03 27.28
CA GLU A 209 -8.23 -2.32 26.71
C GLU A 209 -9.44 -3.26 26.63
N PHE A 210 -9.58 -3.92 25.50
CA PHE A 210 -10.63 -4.88 25.22
C PHE A 210 -10.01 -6.26 25.15
N THR A 211 -10.67 -7.24 25.77
CA THR A 211 -10.30 -8.65 25.67
C THR A 211 -11.36 -9.38 24.86
N ALA A 212 -10.94 -10.03 23.77
CA ALA A 212 -11.80 -10.87 22.95
C ALA A 212 -11.40 -12.35 23.09
N GLU A 213 -12.38 -13.23 23.05
CA GLU A 213 -12.20 -14.67 22.88
C GLU A 213 -12.80 -15.10 21.55
N VAL A 214 -12.20 -16.12 20.92
CA VAL A 214 -12.77 -16.77 19.74
C VAL A 214 -13.01 -18.25 20.01
N ARG A 215 -14.21 -18.69 19.65
CA ARG A 215 -14.69 -20.06 19.81
C ARG A 215 -14.86 -20.72 18.45
N VAL A 216 -14.49 -21.98 18.38
CA VAL A 216 -14.71 -22.84 17.21
C VAL A 216 -15.37 -24.11 17.70
N ASN A 217 -16.58 -24.38 17.22
CA ASN A 217 -17.42 -25.49 17.69
C ASN A 217 -17.62 -25.49 19.23
N GLY A 218 -17.91 -24.31 19.80
CA GLY A 218 -18.14 -24.12 21.23
C GLY A 218 -16.91 -24.15 22.14
N LYS A 219 -15.73 -24.54 21.63
CA LYS A 219 -14.45 -24.52 22.38
C LYS A 219 -13.70 -23.23 22.10
N VAL A 220 -13.17 -22.59 23.15
CA VAL A 220 -12.29 -21.42 23.02
C VAL A 220 -10.94 -21.87 22.47
N TYR A 221 -10.51 -21.26 21.37
CA TYR A 221 -9.22 -21.53 20.74
C TYR A 221 -8.23 -20.36 20.84
N GLY A 222 -8.72 -19.14 21.06
CA GLY A 222 -7.85 -17.99 21.18
C GLY A 222 -8.46 -16.89 22.03
N ARG A 223 -7.58 -16.15 22.69
CA ARG A 223 -7.89 -14.96 23.46
C ARG A 223 -6.88 -13.88 23.07
N GLY A 224 -7.37 -12.67 22.85
CA GLY A 224 -6.57 -11.54 22.41
C GLY A 224 -6.96 -10.25 23.12
N VAL A 225 -5.99 -9.38 23.33
CA VAL A 225 -6.18 -8.07 23.97
C VAL A 225 -5.81 -6.98 22.98
N GLY A 226 -6.56 -5.88 22.97
CA GLY A 226 -6.22 -4.74 22.13
C GLY A 226 -6.88 -3.44 22.55
N PRO A 227 -6.41 -2.29 22.03
CA PRO A 227 -6.91 -0.96 22.39
C PRO A 227 -8.32 -0.67 21.86
N ASN A 228 -8.88 -1.58 21.06
CA ASN A 228 -10.25 -1.56 20.59
C ASN A 228 -10.72 -2.99 20.32
N LYS A 229 -12.05 -3.19 20.25
CA LYS A 229 -12.69 -4.50 20.00
C LYS A 229 -12.11 -5.20 18.77
N LYS A 230 -11.90 -4.46 17.67
CA LYS A 230 -11.38 -5.01 16.41
C LYS A 230 -9.97 -5.58 16.57
N LYS A 231 -9.08 -4.91 17.31
CA LYS A 231 -7.71 -5.39 17.55
C LYS A 231 -7.67 -6.57 18.51
N ALA A 232 -8.49 -6.54 19.56
CA ALA A 232 -8.66 -7.67 20.45
C ALA A 232 -9.12 -8.94 19.70
N GLU A 233 -10.09 -8.80 18.80
CA GLU A 233 -10.58 -9.91 17.96
C GLU A 233 -9.53 -10.42 16.95
N GLN A 234 -8.74 -9.53 16.33
CA GLN A 234 -7.66 -9.95 15.43
C GLN A 234 -6.60 -10.76 16.18
N GLU A 235 -6.20 -10.31 17.36
CA GLU A 235 -5.24 -11.05 18.18
C GLU A 235 -5.81 -12.38 18.67
N ALA A 236 -7.10 -12.42 19.06
CA ALA A 236 -7.78 -13.67 19.41
C ALA A 236 -7.80 -14.65 18.22
N ALA A 237 -8.03 -14.14 17.01
CA ALA A 237 -8.03 -14.93 15.79
C ALA A 237 -6.64 -15.50 15.46
N ARG A 238 -5.59 -14.69 15.64
CA ARG A 238 -4.19 -15.10 15.46
C ARG A 238 -3.83 -16.28 16.38
N VAL A 239 -4.16 -16.14 17.66
CA VAL A 239 -3.91 -17.18 18.67
C VAL A 239 -4.68 -18.46 18.33
N ALA A 240 -5.96 -18.34 17.94
CA ALA A 240 -6.77 -19.50 17.58
C ALA A 240 -6.28 -20.23 16.33
N LEU A 241 -5.88 -19.48 15.29
CA LEU A 241 -5.37 -20.06 14.06
C LEU A 241 -4.08 -20.86 14.32
N ALA A 242 -3.19 -20.34 15.16
CA ALA A 242 -1.98 -21.05 15.58
C ALA A 242 -2.31 -22.33 16.37
N ALA A 243 -3.27 -22.26 17.30
CA ALA A 243 -3.69 -23.41 18.10
C ALA A 243 -4.31 -24.52 17.24
N LEU A 244 -5.19 -24.17 16.30
CA LEU A 244 -5.84 -25.11 15.40
C LEU A 244 -4.84 -25.81 14.46
N LYS A 245 -3.91 -25.04 13.86
CA LYS A 245 -2.83 -25.60 13.02
C LYS A 245 -1.95 -26.59 13.80
N ALA A 246 -1.66 -26.28 15.07
CA ALA A 246 -0.90 -27.18 15.94
C ALA A 246 -1.67 -28.47 16.27
N GLU A 247 -2.97 -28.38 16.59
CA GLU A 247 -3.81 -29.56 16.83
C GLU A 247 -3.91 -30.46 15.60
N ASP A 248 -4.09 -29.89 14.40
CA ASP A 248 -4.17 -30.67 13.17
C ASP A 248 -2.83 -31.33 12.81
N ALA A 249 -1.70 -30.64 13.05
CA ALA A 249 -0.37 -31.23 12.88
C ALA A 249 -0.14 -32.43 13.84
N GLU A 250 -0.60 -32.32 15.09
CA GLU A 250 -0.53 -33.43 16.04
C GLU A 250 -1.47 -34.59 15.68
N ARG A 251 -2.66 -34.30 15.13
CA ARG A 251 -3.55 -35.35 14.60
C ARG A 251 -2.94 -36.07 13.40
N ALA A 252 -2.28 -35.36 12.50
CA ALA A 252 -1.61 -35.95 11.34
C ALA A 252 -0.46 -36.88 11.74
N LYS A 253 0.31 -36.55 12.79
CA LYS A 253 1.38 -37.42 13.31
C LYS A 253 0.86 -38.69 13.99
N ASN A 254 -0.33 -38.62 14.58
CA ASN A 254 -0.94 -39.73 15.34
C ASN A 254 -1.94 -40.55 14.51
N ALA A 255 -2.07 -40.27 13.21
CA ALA A 255 -2.92 -41.05 12.32
C ALA A 255 -2.30 -42.44 12.08
N PRO A 256 -3.05 -43.55 12.26
CA PRO A 256 -2.54 -44.88 11.95
C PRO A 256 -2.20 -44.98 10.46
N GLU A 257 -1.04 -45.57 10.14
CA GLU A 257 -0.66 -45.93 8.77
C GLU A 257 -1.81 -46.73 8.15
N VAL A 258 -2.42 -46.18 7.09
CA VAL A 258 -3.49 -46.86 6.36
C VAL A 258 -2.86 -48.11 5.72
N ALA A 259 -3.29 -49.29 6.15
CA ALA A 259 -2.86 -50.56 5.60
C ALA A 259 -3.00 -50.56 4.07
N GLU A 260 -1.93 -51.01 3.38
CA GLU A 260 -1.92 -51.14 1.92
C GLU A 260 -3.17 -51.88 1.43
N PRO A 261 -3.81 -51.43 0.33
CA PRO A 261 -4.95 -52.15 -0.24
C PRO A 261 -4.51 -53.56 -0.67
N GLU A 262 -5.18 -54.59 -0.15
CA GLU A 262 -4.95 -55.98 -0.54
C GLU A 262 -5.03 -56.12 -2.07
N LYS A 263 -3.97 -56.69 -2.66
CA LYS A 263 -3.87 -56.93 -4.10
C LYS A 263 -5.06 -57.78 -4.57
N PRO A 264 -5.74 -57.42 -5.68
CA PRO A 264 -6.90 -58.15 -6.15
C PRO A 264 -6.50 -59.58 -6.56
N VAL A 265 -7.17 -60.56 -5.95
CA VAL A 265 -7.05 -61.98 -6.30
C VAL A 265 -7.58 -62.17 -7.72
N LYS A 266 -6.69 -62.53 -8.66
CA LYS A 266 -7.07 -62.80 -10.06
C LYS A 266 -8.03 -64.00 -10.14
N PRO A 267 -9.15 -63.91 -10.88
CA PRO A 267 -10.04 -65.05 -11.04
C PRO A 267 -9.39 -66.15 -11.89
N LYS A 268 -9.53 -67.40 -11.44
CA LYS A 268 -9.12 -68.60 -12.20
C LYS A 268 -9.89 -68.66 -13.52
N ARG A 269 -9.17 -68.63 -14.64
CA ARG A 269 -9.72 -68.93 -15.96
C ARG A 269 -10.11 -70.41 -16.01
N TYR A 270 -11.41 -70.70 -16.09
CA TYR A 270 -11.87 -72.00 -16.53
C TYR A 270 -11.77 -72.06 -18.06
N PHE A 271 -10.85 -72.90 -18.55
CA PHE A 271 -10.91 -73.42 -19.91
C PHE A 271 -12.10 -74.38 -20.01
N ARG A 272 -12.88 -74.27 -21.08
CA ARG A 272 -13.76 -75.34 -21.54
C ARG A 272 -13.60 -75.51 -23.06
N PRO A 273 -13.81 -76.74 -23.55
CA PRO A 273 -13.11 -77.35 -24.69
C PRO A 273 -13.48 -76.77 -26.06
#